data_AF-A0A4R3MN02-F1
#
_entry.id   AF-A0A4R3MN02-F1
#
_cell.length_a   1.000
_cell.length_b   1.000
_cell.length_c   1.000
_cell.angle_alpha   90.00
_cell.angle_beta   90.00
_cell.angle_gamma   90.00
#
_symmetry.space_group_name_H-M   'P 1'
#
loop_
_entity.id
_entity.type
_entity.pdbx_description
1 polymer ?
#
loop_
_entity_poly.entity_id
_entity_poly.type
_entity_poly.pdbx_seq_one_letter_code
_entity_poly.pdbx_strand_id
1 'polypeptide(L)'
;METFNDLNKTKKLLFLLSSLMLIDYILTYIGIHLLNFISEGNPFMRFFMELPFFIGLPLRILFLLFPVTLMLLAFSLTENKKRIVLVVNGMVGIQFIPLFLHMYWIFVYYNY
;
A
#
# COMPACT_ATOMS: atom_id res chain seq x y z
N MET A 1 12.92 -15.15 23.03
CA MET A 1 13.65 -15.11 21.74
C MET A 1 12.69 -15.08 20.55
N GLU A 2 11.62 -15.88 20.56
CA GLU A 2 10.60 -15.96 19.50
C GLU A 2 9.86 -14.62 19.26
N THR A 3 9.42 -13.94 20.31
CA THR A 3 8.71 -12.64 20.23
C THR A 3 9.53 -11.53 19.55
N PHE A 4 10.85 -11.52 19.78
CA PHE A 4 11.75 -10.53 19.17
C PHE A 4 11.90 -10.78 17.66
N ASN A 5 11.98 -12.06 17.27
CA ASN A 5 12.01 -12.44 15.86
C ASN A 5 10.71 -12.05 15.15
N ASP A 6 9.56 -12.32 15.77
CA ASP A 6 8.24 -11.98 15.23
C ASP A 6 8.04 -10.47 15.07
N LEU A 7 8.54 -9.66 16.01
CA LEU A 7 8.50 -8.20 15.91
C LEU A 7 9.32 -7.71 14.72
N ASN A 8 10.57 -8.20 14.57
CA ASN A 8 11.42 -7.81 13.45
C ASN A 8 10.83 -8.23 12.11
N LYS A 9 10.26 -9.44 12.04
CA LYS A 9 9.55 -9.92 10.85
C LYS A 9 8.34 -9.03 10.52
N THR A 10 7.53 -8.68 11.52
CA THR A 10 6.39 -7.77 11.36
C THR A 10 6.84 -6.41 10.84
N LYS A 11 7.88 -5.81 11.41
CA LYS A 11 8.44 -4.52 10.95
C LYS A 11 8.90 -4.59 9.49
N LYS A 12 9.63 -5.65 9.11
CA LYS A 12 10.06 -5.86 7.71
C LYS A 12 8.87 -5.98 6.75
N LEU A 13 7.85 -6.74 7.13
CA LEU A 13 6.64 -6.91 6.32
C LEU A 13 5.83 -5.61 6.21
N LEU A 14 5.70 -4.84 7.29
CA LEU A 14 5.03 -3.53 7.26
C LEU A 14 5.80 -2.53 6.41
N PHE A 15 7.14 -2.52 6.49
CA PHE A 15 7.96 -1.69 5.61
C PHE A 15 7.73 -2.07 4.14
N LEU A 16 7.76 -3.36 3.82
CA LEU A 16 7.46 -3.87 2.48
C LEU A 16 6.06 -3.45 2.02
N LEU A 17 5.03 -3.65 2.85
CA LEU A 17 3.65 -3.24 2.56
C LEU A 17 3.57 -1.74 2.24
N SER A 18 4.18 -0.89 3.06
CA SER A 18 4.21 0.55 2.83
C SER A 18 4.90 0.91 1.51
N SER A 19 6.02 0.26 1.19
CA SER A 19 6.70 0.45 -0.10
C SER A 19 5.81 0.03 -1.28
N LEU A 20 5.15 -1.12 -1.19
CA LEU A 20 4.24 -1.62 -2.22
C LEU A 20 3.06 -0.68 -2.43
N MET A 21 2.45 -0.15 -1.36
CA MET A 21 1.35 0.81 -1.45
C MET A 21 1.79 2.17 -2.01
N LEU A 22 3.03 2.60 -1.76
CA LEU A 22 3.57 3.81 -2.39
C LEU A 22 3.79 3.61 -3.89
N ILE A 23 4.32 2.46 -4.29
CA ILE A 23 4.48 2.10 -5.71
C ILE A 23 3.11 2.06 -6.38
N ASP A 24 2.12 1.42 -5.75
CA ASP A 24 0.74 1.34 -6.22
C ASP A 24 0.13 2.73 -6.48
N TYR A 25 0.32 3.66 -5.54
CA TYR A 25 -0.08 5.06 -5.71
C TYR A 25 0.61 5.72 -6.91
N ILE A 26 1.93 5.54 -7.07
CA ILE A 26 2.68 6.12 -8.19
C ILE A 26 2.15 5.59 -9.54
N LEU A 27 1.93 4.28 -9.65
CA LEU A 27 1.39 3.67 -10.87
C LEU A 27 -0.03 4.14 -11.16
N THR A 28 -0.87 4.26 -10.13
CA THR A 28 -2.22 4.80 -10.25
C THR A 28 -2.20 6.25 -10.72
N TYR A 29 -1.29 7.07 -10.16
CA TYR A 29 -1.15 8.47 -10.54
C TYR A 29 -0.74 8.63 -12.02
N ILE A 30 0.23 7.83 -12.48
CA ILE A 30 0.62 7.77 -13.90
C ILE A 30 -0.60 7.48 -14.77
N GLY A 31 -1.48 6.59 -14.33
CA GLY A 31 -2.67 6.22 -15.09
C GLY A 31 -3.74 7.24 -15.21
N ILE A 32 -4.02 7.90 -14.11
CA ILE A 32 -5.04 8.92 -14.07
C ILE A 32 -4.55 10.16 -14.81
N HIS A 33 -3.31 10.61 -14.57
CA HIS A 33 -2.85 11.93 -15.03
C HIS A 33 -2.00 11.93 -16.29
N LEU A 34 -1.14 10.92 -16.49
CA LEU A 34 -0.24 10.90 -17.65
C LEU A 34 -0.87 10.16 -18.83
N LEU A 35 -1.52 9.02 -18.54
CA LEU A 35 -2.11 8.17 -19.55
C LEU A 35 -3.61 8.45 -19.79
N ASN A 36 -4.32 9.05 -18.82
CA ASN A 36 -5.76 9.33 -18.89
C ASN A 36 -6.64 8.10 -19.24
N PHE A 37 -6.18 6.88 -18.93
CA PHE A 37 -6.88 5.64 -19.30
C PHE A 37 -7.61 4.95 -18.15
N ILE A 38 -7.35 5.36 -16.90
CA ILE A 38 -8.04 4.85 -15.72
C ILE A 38 -8.72 5.99 -14.97
N SER A 39 -9.85 5.67 -14.35
CA SER A 39 -10.54 6.57 -13.44
C SER A 39 -10.74 5.86 -12.11
N GLU A 40 -10.60 6.62 -11.02
CA GLU A 40 -10.87 6.11 -9.68
C GLU A 40 -12.40 6.03 -9.49
N GLY A 41 -12.88 4.83 -9.19
CA GLY A 41 -14.31 4.54 -8.97
C GLY A 41 -14.77 4.88 -7.56
N ASN A 42 -13.87 4.86 -6.58
CA ASN A 42 -14.19 5.21 -5.21
C ASN A 42 -14.20 6.75 -5.05
N PRO A 43 -15.35 7.38 -4.73
CA PRO A 43 -15.46 8.83 -4.66
C PRO A 43 -14.55 9.46 -3.60
N PHE A 44 -14.30 8.77 -2.48
CA PHE A 44 -13.37 9.25 -1.46
C PHE A 44 -11.93 9.25 -1.99
N MET A 45 -11.53 8.16 -2.64
CA MET A 45 -10.18 8.03 -3.18
C MET A 45 -9.94 8.94 -4.38
N ARG A 46 -10.98 9.23 -5.16
CA ARG A 46 -10.91 10.12 -6.32
C ARG A 46 -10.37 11.49 -5.94
N PHE A 47 -10.90 12.10 -4.87
CA PHE A 47 -10.42 13.39 -4.39
C PHE A 47 -8.92 13.38 -4.06
N PHE A 48 -8.41 12.29 -3.48
CA PHE A 48 -6.98 12.16 -3.20
C PHE A 48 -6.15 11.93 -4.46
N MET A 49 -6.68 11.17 -5.42
CA MET A 49 -5.97 10.87 -6.66
C MET A 49 -5.94 12.06 -7.61
N GLU A 50 -6.89 12.99 -7.54
CA GLU A 50 -6.92 14.22 -8.35
C GLU A 50 -5.92 15.28 -7.87
N LEU A 51 -5.38 15.15 -6.65
CA LEU A 51 -4.40 16.11 -6.13
C LEU A 51 -3.09 16.07 -6.94
N PRO A 52 -2.39 17.21 -7.11
CA PRO A 52 -1.06 17.24 -7.70
C PRO A 52 -0.09 16.31 -6.95
N PHE A 53 0.78 15.61 -7.68
CA PHE A 53 1.67 14.58 -7.12
C PHE A 53 2.41 15.03 -5.85
N PHE A 54 2.98 16.24 -5.86
CA PHE A 54 3.74 16.80 -4.75
C PHE A 54 2.91 17.05 -3.48
N ILE A 55 1.59 17.25 -3.62
CA ILE A 55 0.66 17.43 -2.49
C ILE A 55 0.10 16.07 -2.07
N GLY A 56 -0.27 15.23 -3.04
CA GLY A 56 -0.86 13.91 -2.79
C GLY A 56 0.12 12.93 -2.12
N LEU A 57 1.40 12.94 -2.51
CA LEU A 57 2.38 11.98 -2.00
C LEU A 57 2.60 12.10 -0.47
N PRO A 58 2.84 13.28 0.12
CA PRO A 58 2.91 13.44 1.58
C PRO A 58 1.63 12.99 2.30
N LEU A 59 0.45 13.30 1.75
CA LEU A 59 -0.83 12.89 2.33
C LEU A 59 -0.99 11.37 2.29
N ARG A 60 -0.53 10.70 1.23
CA ARG A 60 -0.51 9.24 1.15
C ARG A 60 0.45 8.63 2.16
N ILE A 61 1.64 9.18 2.34
CA ILE A 61 2.55 8.75 3.41
C ILE A 61 1.87 8.85 4.77
N LEU A 62 1.22 9.98 5.08
CA LEU A 62 0.48 10.16 6.33
C LEU A 62 -0.65 9.13 6.48
N PHE A 63 -1.38 8.86 5.40
CA PHE A 63 -2.45 7.86 5.38
C PHE A 63 -1.92 6.44 5.60
N LEU A 64 -0.74 6.10 5.08
CA LEU A 64 -0.06 4.82 5.29
C LEU A 64 0.45 4.64 6.71
N LEU A 65 0.81 5.72 7.41
CA LEU A 65 1.22 5.64 8.81
C LEU A 65 0.08 5.10 9.70
N PHE A 66 -1.19 5.35 9.35
CA PHE A 66 -2.33 4.87 10.12
C PHE A 66 -2.41 3.34 10.21
N PRO A 67 -2.52 2.56 9.12
CA PRO A 67 -2.55 1.11 9.18
C PRO A 67 -1.25 0.52 9.73
N VAL A 68 -0.09 1.13 9.45
CA VAL A 68 1.20 0.67 10.01
C VAL A 68 1.21 0.79 11.53
N THR A 69 0.81 1.94 12.05
CA THR A 69 0.77 2.20 13.50
C THR A 69 -0.27 1.30 14.17
N LEU A 70 -1.44 1.12 13.54
CA LEU A 70 -2.49 0.24 14.03
C LEU A 70 -2.00 -1.21 14.14
N MET A 71 -1.28 -1.71 13.13
CA MET A 71 -0.73 -3.07 13.16
C MET A 71 0.40 -3.24 14.19
N LEU A 72 1.23 -2.22 14.40
CA LEU A 72 2.23 -2.24 15.46
C LEU A 72 1.60 -2.19 16.87
N LEU A 73 0.52 -1.43 17.04
CA LEU A 73 -0.25 -1.40 18.28
C LEU A 73 -0.98 -2.73 18.52
N ALA A 74 -1.60 -3.29 17.49
CA ALA A 74 -2.22 -4.62 17.57
C ALA A 74 -1.16 -5.68 17.93
N PHE A 75 0.04 -5.58 17.35
CA PHE A 75 1.16 -6.43 17.72
C PHE A 75 1.54 -6.25 19.18
N SER A 76 1.61 -5.03 19.73
CA SER A 76 2.02 -4.82 21.12
C SER A 76 0.98 -5.36 22.12
N LEU A 77 -0.31 -5.18 21.83
CA LEU A 77 -1.41 -5.51 22.74
C LEU A 77 -1.84 -6.99 22.71
N THR A 78 -1.64 -7.71 21.61
CA THR A 78 -2.09 -9.11 21.51
C THR A 78 -1.10 -10.09 22.13
N GLU A 79 -1.58 -11.19 22.70
CA GLU A 79 -0.72 -12.31 23.11
C GLU A 79 -0.28 -13.15 21.90
N ASN A 80 -1.10 -13.23 20.86
CA ASN A 80 -0.84 -14.07 19.68
C ASN A 80 -0.10 -13.33 18.57
N LYS A 81 1.20 -13.12 18.77
CA LYS A 81 2.07 -12.40 17.81
C LYS A 81 2.13 -13.07 16.42
N LYS A 82 2.11 -14.40 16.38
CA LYS A 82 2.13 -15.18 15.12
C LYS A 82 0.94 -14.85 14.22
N ARG A 83 -0.24 -14.64 14.82
CA ARG A 83 -1.45 -14.26 14.06
C ARG A 83 -1.30 -12.89 13.41
N ILE A 84 -0.67 -11.93 14.08
CA ILE A 84 -0.41 -10.60 13.49
C ILE A 84 0.56 -10.72 12.32
N VAL A 85 1.65 -11.49 12.47
CA VAL A 85 2.58 -11.76 11.36
C VAL A 85 1.84 -12.37 10.16
N LEU A 86 0.94 -13.32 10.38
CA LEU A 86 0.14 -13.94 9.33
C LEU A 86 -0.77 -12.91 8.64
N VAL A 87 -1.46 -12.05 9.39
CA VAL A 87 -2.31 -11.00 8.85
C VAL A 87 -1.52 -10.02 7.99
N VAL A 88 -0.41 -9.49 8.49
CA VAL A 88 0.44 -8.55 7.72
C VAL A 88 0.98 -9.22 6.45
N ASN A 89 1.40 -10.48 6.54
CA ASN A 89 1.84 -11.24 5.37
C ASN A 89 0.72 -11.42 4.34
N GLY A 90 -0.52 -11.67 4.79
CA GLY A 90 -1.70 -11.71 3.93
C GLY A 90 -1.98 -10.37 3.25
N MET A 91 -1.86 -9.25 3.97
CA MET A 91 -2.02 -7.90 3.40
C MET A 91 -0.99 -7.63 2.30
N VAL A 92 0.28 -7.99 2.52
CA VAL A 92 1.34 -7.91 1.49
C VAL A 92 0.96 -8.74 0.27
N GLY A 93 0.48 -9.96 0.47
CA GLY A 93 0.03 -10.83 -0.62
C GLY A 93 -1.10 -10.23 -1.46
N ILE A 94 -2.11 -9.65 -0.80
CA ILE A 94 -3.25 -9.01 -1.47
C ILE A 94 -2.79 -7.77 -2.27
N GLN A 95 -1.82 -7.01 -1.77
CA GLN A 95 -1.32 -5.80 -2.43
C GLN A 95 -0.67 -6.08 -3.80
N PHE A 96 -0.21 -7.31 -4.05
CA PHE A 96 0.30 -7.67 -5.37
C PHE A 96 -0.78 -7.69 -6.45
N ILE A 97 -2.05 -7.95 -6.11
CA ILE A 97 -3.16 -8.02 -7.08
C ILE A 97 -3.32 -6.67 -7.81
N PRO A 98 -3.57 -5.53 -7.11
CA PRO A 98 -3.68 -4.25 -7.79
C PRO A 98 -2.36 -3.84 -8.46
N LEU A 99 -1.20 -4.14 -7.87
CA LEU A 99 0.09 -3.84 -8.51
C LEU A 99 0.28 -4.55 -9.85
N PHE A 100 -0.04 -5.85 -9.94
CA PHE A 100 0.04 -6.59 -11.20
C PHE A 100 -0.97 -6.08 -12.21
N LEU A 101 -2.21 -5.82 -11.76
CA LEU A 101 -3.19 -5.15 -12.58
C LEU A 101 -2.60 -3.84 -13.09
N HIS A 102 -1.88 -3.10 -12.22
CA HIS A 102 -1.34 -1.80 -12.53
C HIS A 102 -0.17 -1.82 -13.53
N MET A 103 0.67 -2.83 -13.46
CA MET A 103 1.75 -3.01 -14.42
C MET A 103 1.22 -3.46 -15.78
N TYR A 104 0.20 -4.32 -15.78
CA TYR A 104 -0.40 -4.87 -17.01
C TYR A 104 -0.98 -3.77 -17.90
N TRP A 105 -1.89 -2.94 -17.38
CA TRP A 105 -2.50 -1.86 -18.18
C TRP A 105 -1.49 -0.80 -18.59
N ILE A 106 -0.51 -0.41 -17.75
CA ILE A 106 0.56 0.51 -18.18
C ILE A 106 1.30 -0.10 -19.38
N PHE A 107 1.71 -1.36 -19.31
CA PHE A 107 2.43 -2.00 -20.42
C PHE A 107 1.58 -2.06 -21.70
N VAL A 108 0.30 -2.40 -21.58
CA VAL A 108 -0.63 -2.50 -22.72
C VAL A 108 -0.90 -1.13 -23.36
N TYR A 109 -1.10 -0.09 -22.57
CA TYR A 109 -1.56 1.22 -23.06
C TYR A 109 -0.45 2.26 -23.23
N TYR A 110 0.79 1.98 -22.81
CA TYR A 110 1.91 2.94 -22.96
C TYR A 110 2.29 3.20 -24.43
N ASN A 111 1.97 2.27 -25.34
CA ASN A 111 2.32 2.36 -26.76
C ASN A 111 1.15 2.79 -27.67
N TYR A 112 0.00 3.12 -27.08
CA TYR A 112 -1.15 3.70 -27.78
C TYR A 112 -1.18 5.21 -27.57
#